data_AF-A0A5J5J0N4-F1
#
_entry.id   AF-A0A5J5J0N4-F1
#
_cell.length_a   1.000
_cell.length_b   1.000
_cell.length_c   1.000
_cell.angle_alpha   90.00
_cell.angle_beta   90.00
_cell.angle_gamma   90.00
#
_symmetry.space_group_name_H-M   'P 1'
#
loop_
_entity.id
_entity.type
_entity.pdbx_description
1 polymer ?
#
loop_
_entity_poly.entity_id
_entity_poly.type
_entity_poly.pdbx_seq_one_letter_code
_entity_poly.pdbx_strand_id
1 'polypeptide(L)'
;MISAPLIEAPAVFAVLSWGVKESFCRYVAGLSDGACDVSGGVRLLGSGLYGLPGEATFEGATFTWRSQESIRFSGHGGALDVPLLAPSLNITPSVGSLCVIDPGGDAERMVIADVEVLRLTPDGATLRPRLTEAGVALFGGNYPLATALDDLHVILRSGVPGSPI
;
A
#
# COMPACT_ATOMS: atom_id res chain seq x y z
N MET A 1 6.51 28.28 30.21
CA MET A 1 6.78 26.92 29.69
C MET A 1 6.90 27.03 28.18
N ILE A 2 8.09 26.82 27.65
CA ILE A 2 8.33 26.77 26.21
C ILE A 2 8.27 25.28 25.85
N SER A 3 7.26 24.85 25.09
CA SER A 3 7.25 23.48 24.55
C SER A 3 8.50 23.29 23.70
N ALA A 4 9.28 22.26 24.00
CA ALA A 4 10.35 21.84 23.11
C ALA A 4 9.73 21.45 21.75
N PRO A 5 10.35 21.81 20.61
CA PRO A 5 9.89 21.33 19.32
C PRO A 5 10.02 19.80 19.30
N LEU A 6 8.96 19.09 18.89
CA LEU A 6 9.08 17.69 18.51
C LEU A 6 10.10 17.64 17.36
N ILE A 7 11.24 16.99 17.60
CA ILE A 7 12.13 16.62 16.51
C ILE A 7 11.42 15.46 15.79
N GLU A 8 10.67 15.76 14.74
CA GLU A 8 10.22 14.72 13.81
C GLU A 8 11.46 14.05 13.22
N ALA A 9 11.54 12.73 13.35
CA ALA A 9 12.62 11.97 12.73
C ALA A 9 12.59 12.19 11.20
N PRO A 10 13.74 12.36 10.53
CA PRO A 10 13.77 12.59 9.10
C PRO A 10 13.12 11.41 8.35
N ALA A 11 12.33 11.73 7.33
CA ALA A 11 11.76 10.72 6.45
C ALA A 11 12.87 9.91 5.76
N VAL A 12 12.69 8.59 5.67
CA VAL A 12 13.60 7.68 4.97
C VAL A 12 12.93 7.12 3.73
N PHE A 13 13.71 6.91 2.67
CA PHE A 13 13.19 6.26 1.47
C PHE A 13 12.84 4.79 1.78
N ALA A 14 11.68 4.35 1.27
CA ALA A 14 11.19 3.01 1.47
C ALA A 14 10.43 2.51 0.25
N VAL A 15 10.55 1.21 -0.03
CA VAL A 15 9.77 0.55 -1.09
C VAL A 15 8.81 -0.45 -0.46
N LEU A 16 7.54 -0.35 -0.82
CA LEU A 16 6.57 -1.40 -0.56
C LEU A 16 6.57 -2.38 -1.74
N SER A 17 6.94 -3.64 -1.49
CA SER A 17 6.72 -4.75 -2.42
C SER A 17 5.41 -5.45 -2.10
N TRP A 18 4.52 -5.56 -3.09
CA TRP A 18 3.18 -6.09 -2.90
C TRP A 18 2.61 -6.72 -4.18
N GLY A 19 1.96 -7.87 -4.06
CA GLY A 19 1.26 -8.56 -5.17
C GLY A 19 -0.21 -8.14 -5.33
N VAL A 20 -0.71 -7.27 -4.45
CA VAL A 20 -2.14 -6.93 -4.29
C VAL A 20 -2.94 -8.15 -3.82
N LYS A 21 -3.26 -9.03 -4.75
CA LYS A 21 -3.86 -10.34 -4.50
C LYS A 21 -3.64 -11.17 -5.76
N GLU A 22 -2.79 -12.20 -5.70
CA GLU A 22 -2.38 -12.96 -6.88
C GLU A 22 -3.57 -13.43 -7.73
N SER A 23 -4.62 -13.97 -7.08
CA SER A 23 -5.82 -14.44 -7.78
C SER A 23 -6.56 -13.32 -8.52
N PHE A 24 -6.60 -12.12 -7.96
CA PHE A 24 -7.23 -10.95 -8.57
C PHE A 24 -6.41 -10.45 -9.76
N CYS A 25 -5.11 -10.29 -9.59
CA CYS A 25 -4.20 -9.86 -10.66
C CYS A 25 -4.25 -10.85 -11.84
N ARG A 26 -4.25 -12.16 -11.56
CA ARG A 26 -4.39 -13.20 -12.60
C ARG A 26 -5.75 -13.14 -13.30
N TYR A 27 -6.82 -12.89 -12.55
CA TYR A 27 -8.15 -12.74 -13.11
C TYR A 27 -8.21 -11.57 -14.10
N VAL A 28 -7.75 -10.38 -13.69
CA VAL A 28 -7.72 -9.19 -14.56
C VAL A 28 -6.86 -9.45 -15.79
N ALA A 29 -5.67 -10.03 -15.64
CA ALA A 29 -4.79 -10.34 -16.77
C ALA A 29 -5.38 -11.36 -17.76
N GLY A 30 -6.38 -12.15 -17.36
CA GLY A 30 -7.08 -13.11 -18.22
C GLY A 30 -8.25 -12.50 -19.00
N LEU A 31 -8.67 -11.27 -18.69
CA LEU A 31 -9.74 -10.58 -19.40
C LEU A 31 -9.22 -10.07 -20.75
N SER A 32 -10.06 -10.12 -21.78
CA SER A 32 -9.70 -9.60 -23.12
C SER A 32 -9.41 -8.10 -23.13
N ASP A 33 -9.99 -7.36 -22.18
CA ASP A 33 -9.83 -5.93 -21.99
C ASP A 33 -9.23 -5.58 -20.61
N GLY A 34 -8.64 -6.57 -19.93
CA GLY A 34 -8.05 -6.38 -18.62
C GLY A 34 -6.79 -5.52 -18.70
N ALA A 35 -6.69 -4.53 -17.82
CA ALA A 35 -5.53 -3.65 -17.74
C ALA A 35 -5.08 -3.42 -16.30
N CYS A 36 -3.79 -3.13 -16.17
CA CYS A 36 -3.15 -2.68 -14.93
C CYS A 36 -2.30 -1.46 -15.25
N ASP A 37 -2.81 -0.28 -14.91
CA ASP A 37 -2.11 0.99 -15.07
C ASP A 37 -1.37 1.33 -13.78
N VAL A 38 -0.14 1.82 -13.90
CA VAL A 38 0.67 2.24 -12.76
C VAL A 38 1.23 3.64 -12.98
N SER A 39 1.34 4.44 -11.92
CA SER A 39 1.98 5.75 -12.00
C SER A 39 3.51 5.67 -11.91
N GLY A 40 4.18 6.78 -12.22
CA GLY A 40 5.56 6.83 -12.70
C GLY A 40 6.63 6.10 -11.88
N GLY A 41 6.50 6.06 -10.56
CA GLY A 41 7.48 5.44 -9.66
C GLY A 41 7.35 3.93 -9.51
N VAL A 42 6.19 3.34 -9.85
CA VAL A 42 5.95 1.91 -9.64
C VAL A 42 6.83 1.08 -10.58
N ARG A 43 7.37 -0.03 -10.06
CA ARG A 43 8.19 -0.99 -10.82
C ARG A 43 7.61 -2.40 -10.70
N LEU A 44 7.59 -3.15 -11.79
CA LEU A 44 7.35 -4.59 -11.73
C LEU A 44 8.64 -5.28 -11.26
N LEU A 45 8.56 -6.01 -10.16
CA LEU A 45 9.70 -6.72 -9.55
C LEU A 45 9.82 -8.17 -10.05
N GLY A 46 8.94 -8.59 -10.96
CA GLY A 46 8.78 -9.98 -11.37
C GLY A 46 7.77 -10.73 -10.50
N SER A 47 7.34 -11.91 -10.95
CA SER A 47 6.41 -12.78 -10.21
C SER A 47 5.09 -12.13 -9.77
N GLY A 48 4.61 -11.11 -10.50
CA GLY A 48 3.38 -10.39 -10.16
C GLY A 48 3.52 -9.38 -9.01
N LEU A 49 4.74 -9.05 -8.57
CA LEU A 49 4.99 -8.08 -7.51
C LEU A 49 5.20 -6.67 -8.05
N TYR A 50 4.58 -5.70 -7.41
CA TYR A 50 4.77 -4.27 -7.63
C TYR A 50 5.68 -3.71 -6.53
N GLY A 51 6.66 -2.91 -6.92
CA GLY A 51 7.47 -2.09 -6.03
C GLY A 51 6.97 -0.65 -6.08
N LEU A 52 6.36 -0.18 -4.99
CA LEU A 52 5.90 1.18 -4.83
C LEU A 52 6.91 1.98 -4.01
N PRO A 53 7.55 3.02 -4.55
CA PRO A 53 8.39 3.91 -3.77
C PRO A 53 7.53 4.78 -2.84
N GLY A 54 8.09 5.15 -1.71
CA GLY A 54 7.46 6.05 -0.76
C GLY A 54 8.43 6.50 0.32
N GLU A 55 7.89 7.25 1.27
CA GLU A 55 8.62 7.80 2.40
C GLU A 55 8.09 7.18 3.69
N ALA A 56 9.01 6.83 4.58
CA ALA A 56 8.72 6.30 5.89
C ALA A 56 9.13 7.28 6.99
N THR A 57 8.26 7.46 7.97
CA THR A 57 8.53 8.23 9.20
C THR A 57 8.30 7.36 10.43
N PHE A 58 8.99 7.71 11.50
CA PHE A 58 8.95 6.97 12.76
C PHE A 58 8.66 7.93 13.91
N GLU A 59 7.61 7.62 14.68
CA GLU A 59 7.25 8.33 15.90
C GLU A 59 7.12 7.32 17.04
N GLY A 60 8.12 7.28 17.92
CA GLY A 60 8.21 6.25 18.95
C GLY A 60 8.26 4.86 18.34
N ALA A 61 7.26 4.04 18.62
CA ALA A 61 7.13 2.69 18.08
C ALA A 61 6.18 2.59 16.87
N THR A 62 5.68 3.73 16.40
CA THR A 62 4.78 3.82 15.24
C THR A 62 5.59 4.09 13.97
N PHE A 63 5.33 3.28 12.95
CA PHE A 63 5.87 3.41 11.59
C PHE A 63 4.76 3.88 10.66
N THR A 64 5.02 4.95 9.91
CA THR A 64 4.13 5.40 8.84
C THR A 64 4.86 5.34 7.52
N TRP A 65 4.21 4.82 6.47
CA TRP A 65 4.73 4.87 5.10
C TRP A 65 3.68 5.47 4.18
N ARG A 66 4.12 6.32 3.24
CA ARG A 66 3.24 6.95 2.25
C ARG A 66 3.88 6.93 0.87
N SER A 67 3.10 6.56 -0.13
CA SER A 67 3.45 6.73 -1.54
C SER A 67 2.56 7.81 -2.18
N GLN A 68 3.11 8.51 -3.16
CA GLN A 68 2.33 9.33 -4.09
C GLN A 68 1.91 8.52 -5.33
N GLU A 69 2.43 7.30 -5.48
CA GLU A 69 2.18 6.44 -6.62
C GLU A 69 0.87 5.67 -6.48
N SER A 70 0.35 5.15 -7.59
CA SER A 70 -0.93 4.47 -7.67
C SER A 70 -0.87 3.26 -8.62
N ILE A 71 -1.75 2.30 -8.36
CA ILE A 71 -2.01 1.15 -9.23
C ILE A 71 -3.51 1.13 -9.50
N ARG A 72 -3.93 0.95 -10.75
CA ARG A 72 -5.34 0.83 -11.11
C ARG A 72 -5.57 -0.39 -11.98
N PHE A 73 -6.49 -1.25 -11.57
CA PHE A 73 -6.91 -2.39 -12.37
C PHE A 73 -8.26 -2.10 -13.01
N SER A 74 -8.42 -2.45 -14.28
CA SER A 74 -9.66 -2.22 -15.03
C SER A 74 -10.00 -3.38 -15.96
N GLY A 75 -11.28 -3.48 -16.36
CA GLY A 75 -11.79 -4.50 -17.28
C GLY A 75 -13.31 -4.52 -17.37
N HIS A 76 -13.87 -5.48 -18.13
CA HIS A 76 -15.33 -5.62 -18.35
C HIS A 76 -16.02 -4.36 -18.85
N GLY A 77 -15.42 -3.68 -19.83
CA GLY A 77 -15.96 -2.44 -20.38
C GLY A 77 -16.07 -1.30 -19.35
N GLY A 78 -15.22 -1.32 -18.32
CA GLY A 78 -15.19 -0.34 -17.24
C GLY A 78 -16.00 -0.71 -16.00
N ALA A 79 -16.70 -1.86 -16.00
CA ALA A 79 -17.42 -2.33 -14.82
C ALA A 79 -16.46 -2.80 -13.70
N LEU A 80 -15.29 -3.30 -14.06
CA LEU A 80 -14.19 -3.51 -13.12
C LEU A 80 -13.32 -2.26 -13.11
N ASP A 81 -13.21 -1.66 -11.94
CA ASP A 81 -12.33 -0.52 -11.69
C ASP A 81 -11.88 -0.54 -10.23
N VAL A 82 -10.61 -0.85 -10.00
CA VAL A 82 -10.00 -0.93 -8.66
C VAL A 82 -8.82 0.02 -8.58
N PRO A 83 -9.03 1.27 -8.16
CA PRO A 83 -7.97 2.26 -8.00
C PRO A 83 -7.34 2.18 -6.60
N LEU A 84 -6.07 1.79 -6.53
CA LEU A 84 -5.23 1.82 -5.32
C LEU A 84 -4.41 3.11 -5.33
N LEU A 85 -5.06 4.20 -4.94
CA LEU A 85 -4.51 5.55 -5.06
C LEU A 85 -3.64 5.93 -3.85
N ALA A 86 -2.39 6.35 -4.11
CA ALA A 86 -1.46 6.89 -3.12
C ALA A 86 -1.47 6.13 -1.78
N PRO A 87 -1.20 4.80 -1.78
CA PRO A 87 -1.40 3.98 -0.61
C PRO A 87 -0.50 4.43 0.56
N SER A 88 -0.99 4.18 1.78
CA SER A 88 -0.24 4.44 3.01
C SER A 88 -0.41 3.34 4.03
N LEU A 89 0.60 3.15 4.86
CA LEU A 89 0.58 2.28 6.02
C LEU A 89 0.71 3.12 7.28
N ASN A 90 -0.05 2.76 8.32
CA ASN A 90 0.16 3.24 9.68
C ASN A 90 0.23 2.02 10.59
N ILE A 91 1.43 1.70 11.09
CA ILE A 91 1.73 0.46 11.78
C ILE A 91 2.24 0.76 13.18
N THR A 92 1.61 0.14 14.17
CA THR A 92 2.07 0.05 15.56
C THR A 92 2.77 -1.30 15.75
N PRO A 93 3.38 -1.59 16.92
CA PRO A 93 4.13 -2.84 17.12
C PRO A 93 3.38 -4.15 16.83
N SER A 94 2.05 -4.17 16.97
CA SER A 94 1.24 -5.40 16.79
C SER A 94 0.24 -5.35 15.64
N VAL A 95 -0.24 -4.16 15.27
CA VAL A 95 -1.32 -3.97 14.28
C VAL A 95 -1.11 -2.70 13.48
N GLY A 96 -1.82 -2.56 12.38
CA GLY A 96 -1.88 -1.32 11.63
C GLY A 96 -3.00 -1.28 10.61
N SER A 97 -2.90 -0.36 9.68
CA SER A 97 -3.89 -0.15 8.63
C SER A 97 -3.21 0.12 7.29
N LEU A 98 -3.79 -0.41 6.21
CA LEU A 98 -3.50 -0.02 4.83
C LEU A 98 -4.64 0.87 4.33
N CYS A 99 -4.29 2.06 3.88
CA CYS A 99 -5.24 3.05 3.36
C CYS A 99 -4.91 3.45 1.92
N VAL A 100 -5.92 3.87 1.18
CA VAL A 100 -5.79 4.53 -0.13
C VAL A 100 -6.60 5.82 -0.13
N ILE A 101 -6.34 6.73 -1.06
CA ILE A 101 -7.25 7.86 -1.31
C ILE A 101 -8.56 7.32 -1.86
N ASP A 102 -9.67 7.77 -1.28
CA ASP A 102 -11.01 7.44 -1.74
C ASP A 102 -11.25 8.07 -3.12
N PRO A 103 -11.47 7.27 -4.18
CA PRO A 103 -11.78 7.80 -5.52
C PRO A 103 -13.13 8.53 -5.58
N GLY A 104 -14.04 8.29 -4.63
CA GLY A 104 -15.35 8.94 -4.55
C GLY A 104 -15.44 10.08 -3.52
N GLY A 105 -14.37 10.34 -2.76
CA GLY A 105 -14.33 11.37 -1.72
C GLY A 105 -13.48 12.59 -2.09
N ASP A 106 -13.57 13.66 -1.30
CA ASP A 106 -12.76 14.89 -1.44
C ASP A 106 -11.30 14.67 -0.98
N ALA A 107 -10.61 13.69 -1.58
CA ALA A 107 -9.25 13.25 -1.25
C ALA A 107 -9.06 12.68 0.18
N GLU A 108 -10.13 12.25 0.84
CA GLU A 108 -10.04 11.53 2.11
C GLU A 108 -9.37 10.16 1.95
N ARG A 109 -8.75 9.64 3.01
CA ARG A 109 -8.18 8.29 3.01
C ARG A 109 -9.16 7.29 3.60
N MET A 110 -9.47 6.24 2.85
CA MET A 110 -10.24 5.09 3.34
C MET A 110 -9.30 3.97 3.80
N VAL A 111 -9.62 3.32 4.92
CA VAL A 111 -8.91 2.13 5.39
C VAL A 111 -9.43 0.91 4.63
N ILE A 112 -8.61 0.32 3.76
CA ILE A 112 -9.01 -0.82 2.93
C ILE A 112 -8.63 -2.16 3.55
N ALA A 113 -7.70 -2.18 4.49
CA ALA A 113 -7.34 -3.39 5.21
C ALA A 113 -6.82 -3.11 6.62
N ASP A 114 -7.24 -3.95 7.56
CA ASP A 114 -6.57 -4.12 8.85
C ASP A 114 -5.29 -4.93 8.62
N VAL A 115 -4.21 -4.55 9.30
CA VAL A 115 -2.88 -5.11 9.05
C VAL A 115 -2.36 -5.80 10.32
N GLU A 116 -2.07 -7.09 10.20
CA GLU A 116 -1.33 -7.86 11.19
C GLU A 116 0.18 -7.69 10.94
N VAL A 117 0.95 -7.46 12.00
CA VAL A 117 2.41 -7.36 11.92
C VAL A 117 3.02 -8.74 12.10
N LEU A 118 3.51 -9.34 11.01
CA LEU A 118 4.15 -10.66 11.07
C LEU A 118 5.62 -10.57 11.50
N ARG A 119 6.31 -9.52 11.07
CA ARG A 119 7.73 -9.29 11.38
C ARG A 119 8.08 -7.82 11.26
N LEU A 120 8.80 -7.29 12.26
CA LEU A 120 9.48 -5.99 12.21
C LEU A 120 10.99 -6.20 12.30
N THR A 121 11.74 -5.48 11.48
CA THR A 121 13.21 -5.43 11.52
C THR A 121 13.67 -3.98 11.38
N PRO A 122 14.94 -3.66 11.71
CA PRO A 122 15.49 -2.33 11.45
C PRO A 122 15.44 -1.92 9.97
N ASP A 123 15.41 -2.90 9.06
CA ASP A 123 15.45 -2.68 7.61
C ASP A 123 14.06 -2.76 6.94
N GLY A 124 12.99 -3.01 7.70
CA GLY A 124 11.68 -3.20 7.09
C GLY A 124 10.64 -3.94 7.92
N ALA A 125 9.58 -4.36 7.23
CA ALA A 125 8.46 -5.07 7.83
C ALA A 125 7.87 -6.10 6.87
N THR A 126 7.34 -7.19 7.43
CA THR A 126 6.42 -8.09 6.73
C THR A 126 5.07 -8.03 7.42
N LEU A 127 4.03 -7.72 6.64
CA LEU A 127 2.70 -7.39 7.16
C LEU A 127 1.64 -8.17 6.40
N ARG A 128 0.56 -8.55 7.09
CA ARG A 128 -0.58 -9.25 6.48
C ARG A 128 -1.84 -8.39 6.49
N PRO A 129 -2.20 -7.79 5.36
CA PRO A 129 -3.47 -7.06 5.19
C PRO A 129 -4.67 -8.01 5.07
N ARG A 130 -5.78 -7.65 5.73
CA ARG A 130 -7.09 -8.30 5.64
C ARG A 130 -8.15 -7.26 5.36
N LEU A 131 -8.99 -7.49 4.36
CA LEU A 131 -9.95 -6.50 3.89
C LEU A 131 -10.90 -6.03 5.00
N THR A 132 -11.08 -4.72 5.10
CA THR A 132 -12.21 -4.08 5.81
C THR A 132 -13.45 -4.06 4.92
N GLU A 133 -14.58 -3.54 5.42
CA GLU A 133 -15.78 -3.33 4.59
C GLU A 133 -15.52 -2.37 3.41
N ALA A 134 -14.78 -1.28 3.64
CA ALA A 134 -14.39 -0.34 2.59
C ALA A 134 -13.49 -1.01 1.55
N GLY A 135 -12.56 -1.87 1.98
CA GLY A 135 -11.76 -2.68 1.07
C GLY A 135 -12.59 -3.65 0.26
N VAL A 136 -13.55 -4.36 0.88
CA VAL A 136 -14.49 -5.23 0.17
C VAL A 136 -15.25 -4.45 -0.91
N ALA A 137 -15.75 -3.26 -0.58
CA ALA A 137 -16.42 -2.39 -1.54
C ALA A 137 -15.50 -1.96 -2.70
N LEU A 138 -14.24 -1.58 -2.40
CA LEU A 138 -13.25 -1.21 -3.41
C LEU A 138 -12.95 -2.34 -4.39
N PHE A 139 -12.98 -3.60 -3.94
CA PHE A 139 -12.83 -4.79 -4.79
C PHE A 139 -14.18 -5.30 -5.37
N GLY A 140 -15.20 -4.44 -5.40
CA GLY A 140 -16.50 -4.73 -6.01
C GLY A 140 -17.38 -5.72 -5.26
N GLY A 141 -17.13 -5.95 -3.96
CA GLY A 141 -17.95 -6.82 -3.12
C GLY A 141 -17.69 -8.33 -3.29
N ASN A 142 -16.68 -8.71 -4.08
CA ASN A 142 -16.44 -10.11 -4.46
C ASN A 142 -15.73 -10.95 -3.39
N TYR A 143 -15.24 -10.32 -2.32
CA TYR A 143 -14.50 -10.97 -1.24
C TYR A 143 -15.22 -10.80 0.09
N PRO A 144 -15.30 -11.85 0.93
CA PRO A 144 -15.77 -11.69 2.30
C PRO A 144 -14.90 -10.71 3.11
N LEU A 145 -15.49 -10.11 4.14
CA LEU A 145 -14.75 -9.36 5.15
C LEU A 145 -13.58 -10.18 5.71
N ALA A 146 -12.48 -9.52 6.05
CA ALA A 146 -11.24 -10.11 6.55
C ALA A 146 -10.53 -11.08 5.59
N THR A 147 -10.94 -11.13 4.32
CA THR A 147 -10.18 -11.83 3.28
C THR A 147 -8.76 -11.31 3.24
N ALA A 148 -7.79 -12.22 3.33
CA ALA A 148 -6.39 -11.87 3.20
C ALA A 148 -6.07 -11.41 1.77
N LEU A 149 -5.35 -10.30 1.70
CA LEU A 149 -4.61 -9.87 0.52
C LEU A 149 -3.19 -10.45 0.58
N ASP A 150 -2.39 -10.26 -0.47
CA ASP A 150 -1.00 -10.72 -0.45
C ASP A 150 -0.21 -9.97 0.63
N ASP A 151 0.71 -10.67 1.29
CA ASP A 151 1.56 -10.08 2.33
C ASP A 151 2.35 -8.88 1.75
N LEU A 152 2.51 -7.85 2.57
CA LEU A 152 3.23 -6.62 2.27
C LEU A 152 4.67 -6.75 2.77
N HIS A 153 5.63 -6.35 1.93
CA HIS A 153 7.03 -6.27 2.32
C HIS A 153 7.51 -4.83 2.21
N VAL A 154 7.67 -4.16 3.35
CA VAL A 154 8.30 -2.84 3.41
C VAL A 154 9.80 -3.03 3.50
N ILE A 155 10.53 -2.35 2.63
CA ILE A 155 11.99 -2.35 2.59
C ILE A 155 12.45 -0.91 2.81
N LEU A 156 13.05 -0.64 3.97
CA LEU A 156 13.66 0.63 4.29
C LEU A 156 15.03 0.71 3.61
N ARG A 157 15.34 1.87 3.05
CA ARG A 157 16.64 2.17 2.49
C ARG A 157 17.18 3.40 3.21
N SER A 158 18.26 3.21 3.95
CA SER A 158 19.06 4.32 4.43
C SER A 158 19.72 5.01 3.23
N GLY A 159 19.22 6.17 2.82
CA GLY A 159 19.77 6.97 1.72
C GLY A 159 19.10 8.34 1.60
N VAL A 160 19.86 9.35 1.16
CA VAL A 160 19.38 10.70 0.89
C VAL A 160 18.42 10.67 -0.33
N PRO A 161 17.27 11.37 -0.30
CA PRO A 161 16.39 11.46 -1.47
C PRO A 161 17.16 11.92 -2.73
N GLY A 162 17.01 11.19 -3.85
CA GLY A 162 17.48 11.63 -5.16
C GLY A 162 18.81 11.06 -5.68
N SER A 163 19.40 10.04 -5.05
CA SER A 163 20.55 9.36 -5.66
C SER A 163 20.09 8.42 -6.81
N PRO A 164 20.62 8.55 -8.04
CA PRO A 164 20.27 7.65 -9.13
C PRO A 164 20.84 6.25 -8.89
N ILE A 165 20.13 5.27 -9.46
CA ILE A 165 20.45 3.82 -9.47
C ILE A 165 21.64 3.53 -10.37
#